data_AF-A0A969XLI4-F1
#
_entry.id   AF-A0A969XLI4-F1
#
_cell.length_a   1.000
_cell.length_b   1.000
_cell.length_c   1.000
_cell.angle_alpha   90.00
_cell.angle_beta   90.00
_cell.angle_gamma   90.00
#
_symmetry.space_group_name_H-M   'P 1'
#
loop_
_entity.id
_entity.type
_entity.pdbx_description
1 polymer ?
#
loop_
_entity_poly.entity_id
_entity_poly.type
_entity_poly.pdbx_seq_one_letter_code
_entity_poly.pdbx_strand_id
1 'polypeptide(L)'
;RFTLALRIPGWCRTPRLAVNGEPVALEGLVERGYARLNRVWETDNLVDLVLPMPIERVRAHPRVAADAGRVALQRGPVVYCLEEHDNGALLNTMALPEDATLTAEYEQNLLGGVVTLTGEALRVDEGAWESDLYTADLPAARPVSIKAIPYYAWANRGLASMQVWIREGCRRDR
;
A
#
# COMPACT_ATOMS: atom_id res chain seq x y z
N ARG A 1 3.21 -34.83 20.31
CA ARG A 1 2.54 -33.55 20.67
C ARG A 1 3.56 -32.44 20.60
N PHE A 2 3.28 -31.36 19.88
CA PHE A 2 4.16 -30.18 19.83
C PHE A 2 3.35 -28.91 19.53
N THR A 3 4.00 -27.75 19.67
CA THR A 3 3.39 -26.46 19.33
C THR A 3 3.85 -26.01 17.94
N LEU A 4 2.90 -25.71 17.05
CA LEU A 4 3.16 -24.96 15.82
C LEU A 4 2.89 -23.47 16.10
N ALA A 5 3.87 -22.60 15.90
CA ALA A 5 3.76 -21.17 16.12
C ALA A 5 3.73 -20.43 14.78
N LEU A 6 2.60 -19.81 14.45
CA LEU A 6 2.39 -19.11 13.20
C LEU A 6 2.38 -17.60 13.45
N ARG A 7 3.26 -16.85 12.78
CA ARG A 7 3.29 -15.39 12.91
C ARG A 7 2.01 -14.80 12.31
N ILE A 8 1.33 -13.97 13.10
CA ILE A 8 0.27 -13.09 12.65
C ILE A 8 0.90 -11.72 12.36
N PRO A 9 1.10 -11.34 11.09
CA PRO A 9 1.77 -10.08 10.76
C PRO A 9 0.97 -8.88 11.26
N GLY A 10 1.64 -7.88 11.83
CA GLY A 10 0.96 -6.69 12.37
C GLY A 10 0.18 -5.85 11.34
N TRP A 11 0.45 -6.03 10.04
CA TRP A 11 -0.33 -5.42 8.96
C TRP A 11 -1.66 -6.14 8.69
N CYS A 12 -1.83 -7.39 9.12
CA CYS A 12 -3.03 -8.18 8.84
C CYS A 12 -4.07 -7.95 9.93
N ARG A 13 -5.21 -7.34 9.57
CA ARG A 13 -6.28 -7.00 10.53
C ARG A 13 -7.27 -8.13 10.79
N THR A 14 -7.50 -8.98 9.80
CA THR A 14 -8.52 -10.05 9.84
C THR A 14 -7.94 -11.42 9.45
N PRO A 15 -6.90 -11.91 10.16
CA PRO A 15 -6.34 -13.23 9.91
C PRO A 15 -7.39 -14.32 10.21
N ARG A 16 -7.37 -15.40 9.43
CA ARG A 16 -8.22 -16.58 9.66
C ARG A 16 -7.35 -17.82 9.68
N LEU A 17 -7.58 -18.68 10.66
CA LEU A 17 -6.85 -19.92 10.86
C LEU A 17 -7.84 -21.08 10.88
N ALA A 18 -7.53 -22.16 10.18
CA ALA A 18 -8.28 -23.40 10.23
C ALA A 18 -7.32 -24.60 10.32
N VAL A 19 -7.80 -25.70 10.91
CA VAL A 19 -7.08 -26.98 10.91
C VAL A 19 -8.03 -28.04 10.39
N ASN A 20 -7.65 -28.71 9.30
CA ASN A 20 -8.48 -29.69 8.59
C ASN A 20 -9.86 -29.11 8.20
N GLY A 21 -9.89 -27.85 7.74
CA GLY A 21 -11.13 -27.16 7.37
C GLY A 21 -11.93 -26.56 8.53
N GLU A 22 -11.65 -26.95 9.78
CA GLU A 22 -12.35 -26.44 10.95
C GLU A 22 -11.75 -25.10 11.43
N PRO A 23 -12.54 -24.02 11.53
CA PRO A 23 -12.06 -22.72 12.00
C PRO A 23 -11.50 -22.79 13.42
N VAL A 24 -10.38 -22.11 13.64
CA VAL A 24 -9.76 -21.94 14.95
C VAL A 24 -9.87 -20.48 15.38
N ALA A 25 -10.55 -20.24 16.50
CA ALA A 25 -10.62 -18.92 17.14
C ALA A 25 -9.22 -18.47 17.56
N LEU A 26 -8.82 -17.27 17.13
CA LEU A 26 -7.48 -16.73 17.42
C LEU A 26 -7.44 -16.03 18.79
N GLU A 27 -8.59 -15.68 19.34
CA GLU A 27 -8.75 -15.08 20.67
C GLU A 27 -8.11 -15.99 21.73
N GLY A 28 -7.17 -15.44 22.50
CA GLY A 28 -6.44 -16.19 23.53
C GLY A 28 -5.36 -17.16 23.02
N LEU A 29 -5.25 -17.39 21.70
CA LEU A 29 -4.18 -18.19 21.09
C LEU A 29 -2.98 -17.36 20.61
N VAL A 30 -3.18 -16.07 20.39
CA VAL A 30 -2.12 -15.16 19.92
C VAL A 30 -1.31 -14.64 21.10
N GLU A 31 -0.04 -15.03 21.15
CA GLU A 31 0.92 -14.54 22.11
C GLU A 31 2.04 -13.80 21.37
N ARG A 32 2.24 -12.51 21.69
CA ARG A 32 3.30 -11.67 21.10
C ARG A 32 3.36 -11.74 19.56
N GLY A 33 2.20 -11.78 18.91
CA GLY A 33 2.07 -11.82 17.45
C GLY A 33 2.21 -13.22 16.82
N TYR A 34 2.19 -14.29 17.61
CA TYR A 34 2.18 -15.67 17.11
C TYR A 34 0.95 -16.42 17.60
N ALA A 35 0.19 -17.02 16.67
CA ALA A 35 -0.85 -18.00 17.00
C ALA A 35 -0.18 -19.33 17.35
N ARG A 36 -0.38 -19.83 18.57
CA ARG A 36 0.30 -21.03 19.10
C ARG A 36 -0.66 -22.21 19.16
N LEU A 37 -0.53 -23.14 18.21
CA LEU A 37 -1.32 -24.37 18.14
C LEU A 37 -0.60 -25.52 18.87
N ASN A 38 -0.94 -25.77 20.14
CA ASN A 38 -0.40 -26.88 20.93
C ASN A 38 -1.36 -28.07 20.95
N ARG A 39 -1.11 -29.07 20.09
CA ARG A 39 -1.96 -30.25 19.96
C ARG A 39 -1.17 -31.52 19.65
N VAL A 40 -1.87 -32.65 19.69
CA VAL A 40 -1.40 -33.88 19.05
C VAL A 40 -1.66 -33.72 17.56
N TRP A 41 -0.63 -33.97 16.76
CA TRP A 41 -0.66 -33.86 15.31
C TRP A 41 -0.64 -35.26 14.73
N GLU A 42 -1.47 -35.46 13.72
CA GLU A 42 -1.51 -36.69 12.93
C GLU A 42 -0.86 -36.43 11.58
N THR A 43 -0.40 -37.49 10.92
CA THR A 43 -0.02 -37.45 9.50
C THR A 43 -1.20 -36.86 8.72
N ASP A 44 -0.92 -35.98 7.76
CA ASP A 44 -1.92 -35.30 6.91
C ASP A 44 -2.78 -34.21 7.57
N ASN A 45 -2.46 -33.76 8.80
CA ASN A 45 -3.07 -32.52 9.31
C ASN A 45 -2.70 -31.32 8.42
N LEU A 46 -3.71 -30.61 7.95
CA LEU A 46 -3.60 -29.39 7.15
C LEU A 46 -3.88 -28.18 8.03
N VAL A 47 -3.03 -27.16 7.95
CA VAL A 47 -3.20 -25.89 8.64
C VAL A 47 -3.30 -24.77 7.62
N ASP A 48 -4.48 -24.16 7.54
CA ASP A 48 -4.78 -23.08 6.61
C ASP A 48 -4.70 -21.74 7.34
N LEU A 49 -3.72 -20.92 6.99
CA LEU A 49 -3.61 -19.54 7.46
C LEU A 49 -3.92 -18.57 6.32
N VAL A 50 -5.09 -17.95 6.37
CA VAL A 50 -5.51 -16.93 5.42
C VAL A 50 -5.19 -15.55 6.00
N LEU A 51 -4.35 -14.80 5.28
CA LEU A 51 -3.95 -13.44 5.63
C LEU A 51 -4.47 -12.48 4.56
N PRO A 52 -5.65 -11.85 4.74
CA PRO A 52 -6.16 -10.86 3.80
C PRO A 52 -5.15 -9.73 3.57
N MET A 53 -4.89 -9.40 2.31
CA MET A 53 -3.97 -8.35 1.89
C MET A 53 -4.73 -7.22 1.15
N PRO A 54 -5.56 -6.43 1.85
CA PRO A 54 -6.16 -5.24 1.26
C PRO A 54 -5.07 -4.21 0.92
N ILE A 55 -5.43 -3.23 0.09
CA ILE A 55 -4.61 -2.03 -0.09
C ILE A 55 -4.83 -1.15 1.14
N GLU A 56 -3.76 -0.90 1.87
CA GLU A 56 -3.75 -0.09 3.09
C GLU A 56 -3.13 1.28 2.79
N ARG A 57 -3.79 2.32 3.32
CA ARG A 57 -3.26 3.69 3.38
C ARG A 57 -2.55 3.87 4.71
N VAL A 58 -1.22 3.91 4.67
CA VAL A 58 -0.38 4.06 5.85
C VAL A 58 -0.09 5.54 6.06
N ARG A 59 -0.36 6.03 7.27
CA ARG A 59 -0.07 7.40 7.70
C ARG A 59 0.95 7.38 8.82
N ALA A 60 1.93 8.28 8.74
CA ALA A 60 2.95 8.40 9.77
C ALA A 60 2.37 9.00 11.06
N HIS A 61 3.08 8.79 12.17
CA HIS A 61 2.78 9.49 13.41
C HIS A 61 2.91 11.01 13.20
N PRO A 62 2.04 11.87 13.77
CA PRO A 62 2.06 13.32 13.53
C PRO A 62 3.38 14.06 13.87
N ARG A 63 4.27 13.42 14.63
CA ARG A 63 5.62 13.93 14.94
C ARG A 63 6.61 13.77 13.78
N VAL A 64 6.28 12.98 12.75
CA VAL A 64 7.08 12.84 11.54
C VAL A 64 6.70 13.97 10.58
N ALA A 65 7.30 15.14 10.77
CA ALA A 65 6.95 16.34 10.02
C ALA A 65 7.11 16.17 8.49
N ALA A 66 8.07 15.35 8.05
CA ALA A 66 8.31 15.05 6.65
C ALA A 66 7.14 14.32 5.96
N ASP A 67 6.26 13.67 6.72
CA ASP A 67 5.15 12.85 6.20
C ASP A 67 3.77 13.45 6.55
N ALA A 68 3.74 14.65 7.13
CA ALA A 68 2.51 15.36 7.42
C ALA A 68 1.71 15.63 6.12
N GLY A 69 0.42 15.27 6.12
CA GLY A 69 -0.44 15.38 4.94
C GLY A 69 -0.05 14.43 3.80
N ARG A 70 0.69 13.35 4.09
CA ARG A 70 1.08 12.34 3.11
C ARG A 70 0.62 10.95 3.51
N VAL A 71 0.49 10.08 2.50
CA VAL A 71 0.10 8.69 2.63
C VAL A 71 1.06 7.79 1.85
N ALA A 72 1.42 6.66 2.43
CA ALA A 72 2.11 5.57 1.74
C ALA A 72 1.12 4.45 1.45
N LEU A 73 1.28 3.77 0.31
CA LEU A 73 0.46 2.62 -0.05
C LEU A 73 1.18 1.33 0.35
N GLN A 74 0.46 0.43 1.00
CA GLN A 74 0.96 -0.88 1.39
C GLN A 74 -0.05 -1.97 1.01
N ARG A 75 0.43 -3.12 0.55
CA ARG A 75 -0.41 -4.31 0.37
C ARG A 75 0.31 -5.52 0.95
N GLY A 76 -0.27 -6.09 2.01
CA GLY A 76 0.41 -7.14 2.77
C GLY A 76 1.73 -6.62 3.36
N PRO A 77 2.87 -7.33 3.18
CA PRO A 77 4.17 -6.87 3.68
C PRO A 77 4.88 -5.86 2.78
N VAL A 78 4.30 -5.49 1.62
CA VAL A 78 4.99 -4.73 0.57
C VAL A 78 4.54 -3.27 0.57
N VAL A 79 5.51 -2.36 0.68
CA VAL A 79 5.33 -0.92 0.47
C VAL A 79 5.46 -0.61 -1.01
N TYR A 80 4.64 0.32 -1.50
CA TYR A 80 4.59 0.74 -2.90
C TYR A 80 5.13 2.16 -3.08
N CYS A 81 5.57 2.47 -4.30
CA CYS A 81 6.01 3.80 -4.71
C CYS A 81 5.46 4.17 -6.09
N LEU A 82 5.37 5.47 -6.36
CA LEU A 82 5.17 6.00 -7.71
C LEU A 82 6.53 6.21 -8.36
N GLU A 83 6.66 5.79 -9.61
CA GLU A 83 7.83 6.05 -10.45
C GLU A 83 7.43 6.92 -11.65
N GLU A 84 8.33 7.83 -12.06
CA GLU A 84 8.13 8.75 -13.18
C GLU A 84 7.75 8.06 -14.49
N HIS A 85 8.32 6.87 -14.77
CA HIS A 85 7.98 6.08 -15.95
C HIS A 85 6.48 5.77 -16.08
N ASP A 86 5.78 5.58 -14.95
CA ASP A 86 4.35 5.23 -14.97
C ASP A 86 3.43 6.44 -14.72
N ASN A 87 3.95 7.49 -14.09
CA ASN A 87 3.14 8.57 -13.54
C ASN A 87 3.48 9.95 -14.13
N GLY A 88 4.54 10.05 -14.94
CA GLY A 88 5.10 11.29 -15.47
C GLY A 88 6.01 12.01 -14.47
N ALA A 89 6.74 13.02 -14.96
CA ALA A 89 7.66 13.84 -14.16
C ALA A 89 6.94 14.57 -13.00
N LEU A 90 7.72 15.17 -12.10
CA LEU A 90 7.21 16.03 -11.02
C LEU A 90 6.14 15.36 -10.15
N LEU A 91 6.48 14.17 -9.62
CA LEU A 91 5.59 13.36 -8.77
C LEU A 91 5.05 14.12 -7.54
N ASN A 92 5.79 15.15 -7.09
CA ASN A 92 5.41 16.03 -5.98
C ASN A 92 4.17 16.90 -6.28
N THR A 93 3.74 17.01 -7.54
CA THR A 93 2.49 17.69 -7.96
C THR A 93 1.27 16.78 -7.88
N MET A 94 1.46 15.49 -7.60
CA MET A 94 0.37 14.53 -7.48
C MET A 94 -0.15 14.46 -6.04
N ALA A 95 -1.46 14.31 -5.91
CA ALA A 95 -2.16 14.09 -4.66
C ALA A 95 -3.19 12.98 -4.81
N LEU A 96 -3.20 12.03 -3.87
CA LEU A 96 -4.16 10.95 -3.83
C LEU A 96 -5.38 11.38 -2.98
N PRO A 97 -6.59 11.42 -3.55
CA PRO A 97 -7.80 11.64 -2.77
C PRO A 97 -8.01 10.54 -1.71
N GLU A 98 -8.56 10.94 -0.56
CA GLU A 98 -8.83 10.01 0.55
C GLU A 98 -9.84 8.92 0.16
N ASP A 99 -10.79 9.28 -0.69
CA ASP A 99 -11.87 8.43 -1.21
C ASP A 99 -11.54 7.74 -2.53
N ALA A 100 -10.31 7.92 -3.05
CA ALA A 100 -9.92 7.28 -4.30
C ALA A 100 -9.95 5.75 -4.18
N THR A 101 -10.72 5.11 -5.06
CA THR A 101 -10.71 3.66 -5.20
C THR A 101 -9.38 3.21 -5.79
N LEU A 102 -8.75 2.24 -5.12
CA LEU A 102 -7.51 1.62 -5.58
C LEU A 102 -7.77 0.15 -5.92
N THR A 103 -7.16 -0.31 -7.00
CA THR A 103 -7.23 -1.70 -7.46
C THR A 103 -5.84 -2.32 -7.48
N ALA A 104 -5.75 -3.62 -7.20
CA ALA A 104 -4.50 -4.37 -7.25
C ALA A 104 -4.58 -5.43 -8.36
N GLU A 105 -3.58 -5.47 -9.24
CA GLU A 105 -3.52 -6.41 -10.36
C GLU A 105 -2.13 -7.03 -10.47
N TYR A 106 -2.04 -8.33 -10.77
CA TYR A 106 -0.76 -8.99 -11.01
C TYR A 106 -0.34 -8.82 -12.47
N GLU A 107 0.77 -8.15 -12.70
CA GLU A 107 1.36 -7.92 -14.02
C GLU A 107 2.57 -8.84 -14.22
N GLN A 108 2.35 -9.98 -14.88
CA GLN A 108 3.37 -11.02 -15.08
C GLN A 108 4.62 -10.53 -15.83
N ASN A 109 4.45 -9.61 -16.79
CA ASN A 109 5.53 -9.14 -17.66
C ASN A 109 6.21 -7.86 -17.17
N LEU A 110 5.81 -7.34 -16.01
CA LEU A 110 6.39 -6.14 -15.42
C LEU A 110 7.33 -6.54 -14.26
N LEU A 111 8.58 -6.10 -14.31
CA LEU A 111 9.53 -6.20 -13.18
C LEU A 111 9.67 -7.62 -12.59
N GLY A 112 9.62 -8.65 -13.44
CA GLY A 112 9.73 -10.05 -13.03
C GLY A 112 8.45 -10.65 -12.42
N GLY A 113 7.30 -9.99 -12.60
CA GLY A 113 6.01 -10.42 -12.07
C GLY A 113 5.71 -9.74 -10.75
N VAL A 114 5.00 -8.62 -10.80
CA VAL A 114 4.65 -7.83 -9.61
C VAL A 114 3.16 -7.57 -9.55
N VAL A 115 2.64 -7.37 -8.34
CA VAL A 115 1.33 -6.74 -8.17
C VAL A 115 1.54 -5.23 -8.30
N THR A 116 0.72 -4.55 -9.10
CA THR A 116 0.66 -3.09 -9.18
C THR A 116 -0.60 -2.58 -8.50
N LEU A 117 -0.56 -1.31 -8.06
CA LEU A 117 -1.74 -0.63 -7.55
C LEU A 117 -2.11 0.50 -8.48
N THR A 118 -3.36 0.57 -8.90
CA THR A 118 -3.86 1.60 -9.82
C THR A 118 -5.07 2.32 -9.23
N GLY A 119 -5.29 3.55 -9.69
CA GLY A 119 -6.44 4.36 -9.29
C GLY A 119 -6.39 5.75 -9.90
N GLU A 120 -7.32 6.60 -9.49
CA GLU A 120 -7.35 8.01 -9.89
C GLU A 120 -6.74 8.89 -8.80
N ALA A 121 -5.89 9.82 -9.21
CA ALA A 121 -5.33 10.88 -8.38
C ALA A 121 -5.58 12.25 -9.03
N LEU A 122 -5.16 13.30 -8.35
CA LEU A 122 -5.17 14.66 -8.86
C LEU A 122 -3.73 15.13 -9.09
N ARG A 123 -3.53 15.92 -10.15
CA ARG A 123 -2.25 16.56 -10.45
C ARG A 123 -2.48 18.06 -10.61
N VAL A 124 -1.69 18.85 -9.87
CA VAL A 124 -1.71 20.31 -9.99
C VAL A 124 -1.19 20.73 -11.36
N ASP A 125 -1.86 21.67 -12.01
CA ASP A 125 -1.44 22.26 -13.27
C ASP A 125 -0.37 23.32 -13.02
N GLU A 126 0.79 23.16 -13.64
CA GLU A 126 1.91 24.10 -13.56
C GLU A 126 1.65 25.40 -14.34
N GLY A 127 0.69 25.39 -15.28
CA GLY A 127 0.36 26.56 -16.11
C GLY A 127 -0.06 27.79 -15.30
N ALA A 128 -0.52 27.61 -14.06
CA ALA A 128 -0.90 28.71 -13.17
C ALA A 128 0.26 29.60 -12.71
N TRP A 129 1.52 29.17 -12.92
CA TRP A 129 2.70 29.91 -12.50
C TRP A 129 3.42 30.65 -13.63
N GLU A 130 3.15 30.36 -14.91
CA GLU A 130 3.91 30.90 -16.05
C GLU A 130 5.44 30.94 -15.82
N SER A 131 5.99 32.09 -15.41
CA SER A 131 7.41 32.28 -15.02
C SER A 131 7.62 32.70 -13.55
N ASP A 132 6.55 32.83 -12.78
CA ASP A 132 6.55 33.21 -11.37
C ASP A 132 6.79 32.01 -10.44
N LEU A 133 7.37 32.28 -9.28
CA LEU A 133 7.59 31.26 -8.25
C LEU A 133 6.42 31.12 -7.26
N TYR A 134 5.58 32.15 -7.15
CA TYR A 134 4.51 32.25 -6.16
C TYR A 134 3.22 32.75 -6.82
N THR A 135 2.09 32.15 -6.46
CA THR A 135 0.75 32.64 -6.82
C THR A 135 -0.13 32.66 -5.58
N ALA A 136 -1.05 33.62 -5.51
CA ALA A 136 -2.07 33.70 -4.47
C ALA A 136 -3.33 32.89 -4.84
N ASP A 137 -3.51 32.56 -6.12
CA ASP A 137 -4.67 31.83 -6.60
C ASP A 137 -4.53 30.34 -6.30
N LEU A 138 -5.66 29.68 -6.05
CA LEU A 138 -5.68 28.24 -5.91
C LEU A 138 -5.40 27.62 -7.29
N PRO A 139 -4.33 26.85 -7.47
CA PRO A 139 -3.98 26.29 -8.76
C PRO A 139 -5.00 25.21 -9.14
N ALA A 140 -5.36 25.17 -10.43
CA ALA A 140 -6.21 24.12 -10.95
C ALA A 140 -5.55 22.75 -10.76
N ALA A 141 -6.36 21.74 -10.49
CA ALA A 141 -5.92 20.34 -10.46
C ALA A 141 -6.77 19.53 -11.43
N ARG A 142 -6.14 18.57 -12.12
CA ARG A 142 -6.81 17.68 -13.06
C ARG A 142 -6.71 16.22 -12.63
N PRO A 143 -7.73 15.39 -12.90
CA PRO A 143 -7.65 13.95 -12.72
C PRO A 143 -6.53 13.32 -13.56
N VAL A 144 -5.83 12.38 -12.97
CA VAL A 144 -4.82 11.54 -13.62
C VAL A 144 -4.89 10.12 -13.09
N SER A 145 -4.60 9.13 -13.93
CA SER A 145 -4.37 7.77 -13.46
C SER A 145 -3.02 7.66 -12.78
N ILE A 146 -2.94 6.82 -11.75
CA ILE A 146 -1.68 6.46 -11.10
C ILE A 146 -1.42 4.97 -11.24
N LYS A 147 -0.14 4.61 -11.26
CA LYS A 147 0.33 3.23 -11.10
C LYS A 147 1.47 3.22 -10.10
N ALA A 148 1.27 2.53 -8.99
CA ALA A 148 2.27 2.27 -7.99
C ALA A 148 2.84 0.86 -8.17
N ILE A 149 4.16 0.74 -8.06
CA ILE A 149 4.89 -0.54 -8.09
C ILE A 149 5.47 -0.83 -6.71
N PRO A 150 5.84 -2.09 -6.39
CA PRO A 150 6.55 -2.39 -5.17
C PRO A 150 7.85 -1.57 -5.06
N TYR A 151 8.11 -0.99 -3.89
CA TYR A 151 9.27 -0.14 -3.64
C TYR A 151 10.60 -0.84 -3.98
N TYR A 152 10.71 -2.15 -3.69
CA TYR A 152 11.91 -2.92 -3.98
C TYR A 152 12.21 -3.05 -5.49
N ALA A 153 11.21 -2.83 -6.35
CA ALA A 153 11.32 -3.01 -7.80
C ALA A 153 11.64 -1.71 -8.54
N TRP A 154 11.67 -0.57 -7.84
CA TRP A 154 12.06 0.72 -8.41
C TRP A 154 13.51 0.71 -8.93
N ALA A 155 13.82 1.64 -9.85
CA ALA A 155 15.14 1.85 -10.48
C ALA A 155 15.64 0.68 -11.35
N ASN A 156 14.74 -0.22 -11.76
CA ASN A 156 15.02 -1.29 -12.72
C ASN A 156 14.63 -0.95 -14.17
N ARG A 157 14.18 0.29 -14.42
CA ARG A 157 13.69 0.75 -15.75
C ARG A 157 14.45 1.97 -16.29
N GLY A 158 15.59 2.28 -15.69
CA GLY A 158 16.38 3.47 -16.01
C GLY A 158 16.26 4.55 -14.93
N LEU A 159 16.89 5.69 -15.18
CA LEU A 159 16.87 6.83 -14.26
C LEU A 159 15.49 7.48 -14.28
N ALA A 160 14.87 7.59 -13.10
CA ALA A 160 13.55 8.18 -12.93
C ALA A 160 13.34 8.68 -11.50
N SER A 161 12.55 9.73 -11.35
CA SER A 161 12.07 10.18 -10.04
C SER A 161 11.18 9.14 -9.37
N MET A 162 11.14 9.13 -8.04
CA MET A 162 10.30 8.22 -7.25
C MET A 162 9.82 8.87 -5.95
N GLN A 163 8.60 8.53 -5.53
CA GLN A 163 8.11 8.84 -4.20
C GLN A 163 7.33 7.68 -3.57
N VAL A 164 7.55 7.45 -2.27
CA VAL A 164 6.74 6.53 -1.45
C VAL A 164 5.57 7.27 -0.81
N TRP A 165 5.86 8.42 -0.19
CA TRP A 165 4.88 9.26 0.49
C TRP A 165 4.25 10.25 -0.49
N ILE A 166 2.99 10.01 -0.84
CA ILE A 166 2.20 10.81 -1.78
C ILE A 166 1.40 11.82 -0.97
N ARG A 167 1.21 13.06 -1.46
CA ARG A 167 0.29 14.01 -0.81
C ARG A 167 -1.10 13.38 -0.72
N GLU A 168 -1.72 13.44 0.45
CA GLU A 168 -3.08 12.95 0.65
C GLU A 168 -4.03 14.13 0.75
N GLY A 169 -5.14 14.03 0.03
CA GLY A 169 -6.13 15.08 -0.01
C GLY A 169 -5.83 16.11 -1.10
N CYS A 170 -6.83 16.31 -1.95
CA CYS A 170 -7.00 17.49 -2.77
C CYS A 170 -8.52 17.58 -2.95
N ARG A 171 -9.12 18.70 -2.54
CA ARG A 171 -10.58 18.87 -2.60
C ARG A 171 -10.99 18.74 -4.07
N ARG A 172 -11.78 17.72 -4.41
CA ARG A 172 -12.70 17.85 -5.54
C ARG A 172 -13.67 18.95 -5.12
N ASP A 173 -13.70 20.05 -5.86
CA ASP A 173 -14.70 21.10 -5.62
C ASP A 173 -16.08 20.44 -5.48
N ARG A 174 -16.76 20.75 -4.38
CA ARG A 174 -18.17 20.40 -4.19
C ARG A 174 -19.03 21.45 -4.88
#